data_AF-A0A1H9BB00-F1
#
_entry.id   AF-A0A1H9BB00-F1
#
_cell.length_a   1.000
_cell.length_b   1.000
_cell.length_c   1.000
_cell.angle_alpha   90.00
_cell.angle_beta   90.00
_cell.angle_gamma   90.00
#
_symmetry.space_group_name_H-M   'P 1'
#
loop_
_entity.id
_entity.type
_entity.pdbx_description
1 polymer ?
#
loop_
_entity_poly.entity_id
_entity_poly.type
_entity_poly.pdbx_seq_one_letter_code
_entity_poly.pdbx_strand_id
1 'polypeptide(L)'
;MGVRAVFPGSFDLATRGHLDVARRAAGLFDKVVVCVLTNPKKTGRLPLPQRLALLAKMTADLDNATIESSAGSSSSTTAARPASV
;
A
#
# COMPACT_ATOMS: atom_id res chain seq x y z
N MET A 1 -13.30 11.02 13.88
CA MET A 1 -13.06 11.01 12.42
C MET A 1 -11.56 10.91 12.24
N GLY A 2 -11.05 9.76 11.77
CA GLY A 2 -9.62 9.57 11.56
C GLY A 2 -9.21 9.87 10.12
N VAL A 3 -8.02 10.44 9.93
CA VAL A 3 -7.45 10.76 8.62
C VAL A 3 -6.75 9.52 8.06
N ARG A 4 -7.08 9.15 6.83
CA ARG A 4 -6.51 7.99 6.13
C ARG A 4 -5.60 8.47 5.00
N ALA A 5 -4.41 7.88 4.89
CA ALA A 5 -3.47 8.16 3.80
C ALA A 5 -3.35 6.94 2.88
N VAL A 6 -3.16 7.20 1.59
CA VAL A 6 -2.86 6.16 0.59
C VAL A 6 -1.45 6.41 0.08
N PHE A 7 -0.61 5.38 0.11
CA PHE A 7 0.75 5.38 -0.42
C PHE A 7 0.81 4.47 -1.66
N PRO A 8 0.48 4.99 -2.85
CA PRO A 8 0.47 4.21 -4.08
C PRO A 8 1.88 4.04 -4.65
N GLY A 9 2.15 2.88 -5.25
CA GLY A 9 3.42 2.62 -5.93
C GLY A 9 3.47 1.26 -6.63
N SER A 10 4.40 1.08 -7.56
CA SER A 10 4.61 -0.22 -8.22
C SER A 10 5.31 -1.23 -7.30
N PHE A 11 6.13 -0.72 -6.35
CA PHE A 11 6.95 -1.47 -5.40
C PHE A 11 7.70 -2.65 -6.05
N ASP A 12 8.21 -2.42 -7.26
CA ASP A 12 8.93 -3.40 -8.07
C ASP A 12 10.38 -3.47 -7.58
N LEU A 13 10.54 -4.07 -6.39
CA LEU A 13 11.64 -3.97 -5.42
C LEU A 13 11.44 -2.81 -4.42
N ALA A 14 10.67 -3.08 -3.38
CA ALA A 14 10.58 -2.14 -2.27
C ALA A 14 11.94 -2.00 -1.56
N THR A 15 12.30 -0.77 -1.25
CA THR A 15 13.59 -0.40 -0.63
C THR A 15 13.35 0.15 0.78
N ARG A 16 14.43 0.29 1.57
CA ARG A 16 14.35 0.90 2.92
C ARG A 16 13.75 2.31 2.89
N GLY A 17 13.91 3.05 1.79
CA GLY A 17 13.27 4.36 1.61
C GLY A 17 11.74 4.27 1.56
N HIS A 18 11.17 3.23 0.96
CA HIS A 18 9.72 3.02 0.98
C HIS A 18 9.19 2.72 2.38
N LEU A 19 9.95 1.95 3.17
CA LEU A 19 9.62 1.70 4.58
C LEU A 19 9.68 2.97 5.42
N ASP A 20 10.70 3.80 5.23
CA ASP A 20 10.81 5.08 5.94
C ASP A 20 9.62 6.01 5.66
N VAL A 21 9.18 6.09 4.40
CA VAL A 21 7.97 6.84 4.03
C VAL A 21 6.72 6.26 4.67
N ALA A 22 6.56 4.93 4.66
CA ALA A 22 5.43 4.27 5.31
C ALA A 22 5.41 4.50 6.83
N ARG A 23 6.58 4.46 7.50
CA ARG A 23 6.73 4.75 8.93
C ARG A 23 6.36 6.20 9.26
N ARG A 24 6.83 7.15 8.46
CA ARG A 24 6.47 8.57 8.64
C ARG A 24 4.97 8.80 8.45
N ALA A 25 4.37 8.18 7.43
CA ALA A 25 2.92 8.24 7.25
C ALA A 25 2.17 7.62 8.43
N ALA A 26 2.63 6.47 8.95
CA ALA A 26 2.03 5.79 10.10
C ALA A 26 2.06 6.65 11.38
N GLY A 27 3.04 7.53 11.54
CA GLY A 27 3.09 8.49 12.65
C GLY A 27 2.21 9.75 12.47
N LEU A 28 1.70 10.00 11.26
CA LEU A 28 0.94 11.21 10.92
C LEU A 28 -0.55 10.93 10.67
N PHE A 29 -0.93 9.69 10.34
CA PHE A 29 -2.27 9.30 9.95
C PHE A 29 -2.80 8.14 10.78
N ASP A 30 -4.11 8.09 11.01
CA ASP A 30 -4.76 7.01 11.74
C ASP A 30 -4.68 5.67 10.99
N LYS A 31 -4.68 5.71 9.66
CA LYS A 31 -4.53 4.53 8.80
C LYS A 31 -3.73 4.86 7.55
N VAL A 32 -2.81 3.96 7.18
CA VAL A 32 -2.00 4.05 5.96
C VAL A 32 -2.29 2.84 5.08
N VAL A 33 -2.68 3.08 3.83
CA VAL A 33 -2.90 2.02 2.83
C VAL A 33 -1.77 2.05 1.81
N VAL A 34 -0.89 1.05 1.84
CA VAL A 34 0.15 0.85 0.83
C VAL A 34 -0.47 0.16 -0.37
N CYS A 35 -0.69 0.92 -1.46
CA CYS A 35 -1.40 0.43 -2.64
C CYS A 35 -0.44 0.04 -3.76
N VAL A 36 -0.30 -1.27 -3.99
CA VAL A 36 0.53 -1.86 -5.05
C VAL A 36 -0.19 -1.76 -6.39
N LEU A 37 0.28 -0.84 -7.22
CA LEU A 37 -0.22 -0.65 -8.57
C LEU A 37 0.40 -1.68 -9.50
N THR A 38 -0.44 -2.47 -10.16
CA THR A 38 -0.02 -3.44 -11.15
C THR A 38 -0.43 -3.01 -12.55
N ASN A 39 0.51 -3.12 -13.48
CA ASN A 39 0.23 -2.94 -14.90
C ASN A 39 0.35 -4.30 -15.58
N PRO A 40 -0.75 -4.90 -16.05
CA PRO A 40 -0.72 -6.20 -16.72
C PRO A 40 0.10 -6.18 -18.02
N LYS A 41 0.33 -4.99 -18.61
CA LYS A 41 1.16 -4.80 -19.81
C LYS A 41 2.65 -4.70 -19.52
N LYS A 42 3.06 -4.57 -18.25
CA LYS A 42 4.47 -4.49 -17.85
C LYS A 42 4.82 -5.68 -16.97
N THR A 43 5.67 -6.55 -17.47
CA THR A 43 6.30 -7.60 -16.67
C THR A 43 7.30 -6.93 -15.72
N GLY A 44 6.84 -6.69 -14.48
CA GLY A 44 7.72 -6.23 -13.41
C GLY A 44 8.79 -7.27 -13.07
N ARG A 45 9.89 -6.83 -12.45
CA ARG A 45 11.00 -7.72 -12.04
C ARG A 45 10.57 -8.70 -10.95
N LEU A 46 9.56 -8.34 -10.16
CA LEU A 46 8.96 -9.20 -9.14
C LEU A 46 7.49 -9.50 -9.47
N PRO A 47 7.02 -10.74 -9.25
CA PRO A 47 5.59 -11.04 -9.32
C PRO A 47 4.84 -10.35 -8.17
N LEU A 48 3.58 -9.95 -8.42
CA LEU A 48 2.71 -9.31 -7.43
C LEU A 48 2.71 -10.00 -6.04
N PRO A 49 2.52 -11.33 -5.91
CA PRO A 49 2.53 -11.99 -4.60
C PRO A 49 3.84 -11.80 -3.83
N GLN A 50 4.99 -11.76 -4.51
CA GLN A 50 6.26 -11.50 -3.85
C GLN A 50 6.37 -10.05 -3.39
N ARG A 51 5.85 -9.08 -4.15
CA ARG A 51 5.82 -7.67 -3.73
C ARG A 51 4.96 -7.48 -2.49
N LEU A 52 3.77 -8.09 -2.47
CA LEU A 52 2.86 -8.05 -1.32
C LEU A 52 3.50 -8.69 -0.08
N ALA A 53 4.10 -9.87 -0.22
CA ALA A 53 4.79 -10.53 0.89
C ALA A 53 5.98 -9.74 1.41
N LEU A 54 6.73 -9.08 0.52
CA LEU A 54 7.87 -8.25 0.89
C LEU A 54 7.40 -6.99 1.65
N LEU A 55 6.39 -6.29 1.14
CA LEU A 55 5.78 -5.16 1.83
C LEU A 55 5.21 -5.57 3.19
N ALA A 56 4.51 -6.71 3.28
CA ALA A 56 3.93 -7.21 4.53
C ALA A 56 5.01 -7.48 5.59
N LYS A 57 6.16 -8.01 5.19
CA LYS A 57 7.30 -8.17 6.09
C LYS A 57 7.92 -6.84 6.52
N MET A 58 8.03 -5.88 5.59
CA MET A 58 8.62 -4.57 5.91
C MET A 58 7.73 -3.73 6.83
N THR A 59 6.42 -3.81 6.66
CA THR A 59 5.44 -3.04 7.46
C THR A 59 4.85 -3.86 8.61
N ALA A 60 5.44 -5.01 8.96
CA ALA A 60 4.96 -5.86 10.06
C ALA A 60 4.98 -5.14 11.42
N ASP A 61 5.88 -4.17 11.60
CA ASP A 61 5.98 -3.37 12.83
C ASP A 61 4.96 -2.21 12.89
N LEU A 62 4.09 -2.06 11.87
CA LEU A 62 3.16 -0.94 11.73
C LEU A 62 1.71 -1.42 11.86
N ASP A 63 1.12 -1.25 13.05
CA ASP A 63 -0.23 -1.73 13.36
C ASP A 63 -1.34 -1.02 12.55
N ASN A 64 -1.06 0.19 12.07
CA ASN A 64 -1.99 1.02 11.30
C ASN A 64 -1.72 1.03 9.79
N ALA A 65 -0.81 0.18 9.30
CA ALA A 65 -0.52 0.04 7.87
C ALA A 65 -1.20 -1.21 7.28
N THR A 66 -1.94 -1.04 6.20
CA THR A 66 -2.53 -2.13 5.42
C THR A 66 -2.00 -2.12 3.99
N ILE A 67 -1.95 -3.28 3.36
CA ILE A 67 -1.43 -3.43 2.00
C ILE A 67 -2.56 -3.87 1.09
N GLU A 68 -2.76 -3.16 -0.01
CA GLU A 68 -3.74 -3.47 -1.04
C GLU A 68 -3.06 -3.51 -2.40
N SER A 69 -3.64 -4.20 -3.38
CA SER A 69 -3.18 -4.16 -4.77
C SER A 69 -4.32 -3.74 -5.69
N SER A 70 -4.00 -2.91 -6.68
CA SER A 70 -4.94 -2.48 -7.71
C SER A 70 -4.34 -2.72 -9.10
N ALA A 71 -5.11 -3.35 -9.99
CA ALA A 71 -4.76 -3.52 -11.40
C ALA A 71 -5.41 -2.39 -12.19
N GLY A 72 -4.62 -1.69 -13.01
CA GLY A 72 -5.08 -0.50 -13.74
C GLY A 72 -6.24 -0.77 -14.70
N SER A 73 -7.47 -0.63 -14.22
CA SER A 73 -8.66 -0.18 -14.96
C SER A 73 -9.82 0.15 -14.00
N SER A 74 -9.62 1.15 -13.14
CA SER A 74 -10.71 1.99 -12.61
C SER A 74 -10.12 2.98 -11.61
N SER A 75 -10.35 4.25 -11.87
CA SER A 75 -10.06 5.44 -11.04
C SER A 75 -10.85 5.48 -9.72
N SER A 76 -11.08 4.34 -9.07
CA SER A 76 -11.89 4.21 -7.87
C SER A 76 -11.18 3.40 -6.79
N THR A 77 -10.03 3.88 -6.31
CA THR A 77 -9.58 3.55 -4.94
C THR A 77 -9.93 4.71 -4.02
N THR A 78 -11.22 5.00 -3.95
CA THR A 78 -11.86 5.67 -2.81
C THR A 78 -13.04 4.80 -2.43
N ALA A 79 -12.80 3.75 -1.65
CA ALA A 79 -13.83 3.07 -0.89
C ALA A 79 -13.32 2.78 0.53
N ALA A 80 -12.71 3.79 1.13
CA ALA A 80 -12.75 3.94 2.56
C ALA A 80 -14.19 4.32 2.98
N ARG A 81 -15.09 3.32 3.08
CA ARG A 81 -16.31 3.21 3.95
C ARG A 81 -17.22 2.06 3.44
N PRO A 82 -17.94 1.34 4.33
CA PRO A 82 -18.86 1.93 5.30
C PRO A 82 -18.29 1.98 6.71
N ALA A 83 -18.52 3.14 7.33
CA ALA A 83 -18.76 3.17 8.76
C ALA A 83 -20.21 2.73 8.98
N SER A 84 -20.43 2.00 10.08
CA SER A 84 -21.71 1.61 10.70
C SER A 84 -22.40 0.36 10.12
N VAL A 85 -22.32 -0.77 10.83
CA VAL A 85 -23.24 -1.13 11.93
C VAL A 85 -22.46 -1.92 12.97
#